data_AF-A0A7C2N2D8-F1
#
_entry.id   AF-A0A7C2N2D8-F1
#
_cell.length_a   1.000
_cell.length_b   1.000
_cell.length_c   1.000
_cell.angle_alpha   90.00
_cell.angle_beta   90.00
_cell.angle_gamma   90.00
#
_symmetry.space_group_name_H-M   'P 1'
#
loop_
_entity.id
_entity.type
_entity.pdbx_description
1 polymer ?
#
loop_
_entity_poly.entity_id
_entity_poly.type
_entity_poly.pdbx_seq_one_letter_code
_entity_poly.pdbx_strand_id
1 'polypeptide(L)'
;MLSKAILFNKSLIRFVLLRVLFLAIAFSVGFNSIMVSDFIQVPDEIRKLFMHNWGYLLLSYALLIYIMGLVSLLATKGIQVGFRGMAWATVFHALGSLIFLGRIGRTGLIIGGICYTLALILIYLWENSVAYVTRALNELSFPPSVHEWILSMKRYLQGKPSAPFIILFMVLLVICAFLLVFKLEKLAEHLANIAYFALVIGVGIEVYQLIKAGGREEDHHKDSGHI
;
A
#
# COMPACT_ATOMS: atom_id res chain seq x y z
N MET A 1 2.44 29.60 -18.36
CA MET A 1 1.55 28.43 -18.15
C MET A 1 2.20 27.09 -18.49
N LEU A 2 3.01 26.99 -19.56
CA LEU A 2 3.64 25.72 -19.99
C LEU A 2 4.49 25.02 -18.91
N SER A 3 5.31 25.77 -18.17
CA SER A 3 6.19 25.20 -17.12
C SER A 3 5.41 24.53 -15.96
N LYS A 4 4.28 25.13 -15.53
CA LYS A 4 3.40 24.54 -14.51
C LYS A 4 2.73 23.25 -15.00
N ALA A 5 2.37 23.17 -16.28
CA ALA A 5 1.78 21.98 -16.88
C ALA A 5 2.78 20.80 -16.94
N ILE A 6 4.05 21.08 -17.26
CA ILE A 6 5.12 20.06 -17.34
C ILE A 6 5.45 19.50 -15.94
N LEU A 7 5.57 20.37 -14.94
CA LEU A 7 5.81 19.95 -13.54
C LEU A 7 4.65 19.12 -12.97
N PHE A 8 3.41 19.50 -13.26
CA PHE A 8 2.23 18.76 -12.84
C PHE A 8 2.16 17.38 -13.50
N ASN A 9 2.49 17.27 -14.79
CA ASN A 9 2.50 16.00 -15.51
C ASN A 9 3.47 14.99 -14.86
N LYS A 10 4.67 15.43 -14.45
CA LYS A 10 5.61 14.56 -13.72
C LYS A 10 5.06 14.09 -12.37
N SER A 11 4.38 14.96 -11.62
CA SER A 11 3.77 14.59 -10.33
C SER A 11 2.61 13.62 -10.51
N LEU A 12 1.76 13.85 -11.52
CA LEU A 12 0.63 12.99 -11.84
C LEU A 12 1.10 11.60 -12.27
N ILE A 13 2.10 11.53 -13.16
CA ILE A 13 2.68 10.26 -13.61
C ILE A 13 3.25 9.48 -12.42
N ARG A 14 4.02 10.12 -11.52
CA ARG A 14 4.55 9.44 -10.33
C ARG A 14 3.44 8.90 -9.43
N PHE A 15 2.36 9.66 -9.26
CA PHE A 15 1.22 9.24 -8.46
C PHE A 15 0.46 8.06 -9.08
N VAL A 16 0.21 8.09 -10.39
CA VAL A 16 -0.41 6.98 -11.12
C VAL A 16 0.47 5.73 -11.04
N LEU A 17 1.77 5.85 -11.29
CA LEU A 17 2.72 4.74 -11.22
C LEU A 17 2.76 4.10 -9.83
N LEU A 18 2.80 4.92 -8.76
CA LEU A 18 2.81 4.41 -7.39
C LEU A 18 1.54 3.61 -7.09
N ARG A 19 0.36 4.09 -7.51
CA ARG A 19 -0.91 3.39 -7.28
C ARG A 19 -1.04 2.11 -8.10
N VAL A 20 -0.59 2.12 -9.36
CA VAL A 20 -0.55 0.92 -10.19
C VAL A 20 0.39 -0.12 -9.59
N LEU A 21 1.55 0.31 -9.06
CA LEU A 21 2.49 -0.57 -8.36
C LEU A 21 1.86 -1.19 -7.11
N PHE A 22 1.21 -0.40 -6.26
CA PHE A 22 0.52 -0.92 -5.07
C PHE A 22 -0.58 -1.93 -5.44
N LEU A 23 -1.37 -1.64 -6.47
CA LEU A 23 -2.40 -2.56 -6.95
C LEU A 23 -1.77 -3.86 -7.48
N ALA A 24 -0.68 -3.75 -8.25
CA ALA A 24 0.04 -4.90 -8.78
C ALA A 24 0.59 -5.79 -7.65
N ILE A 25 1.14 -5.19 -6.58
CA ILE A 25 1.64 -5.92 -5.40
C ILE A 25 0.48 -6.59 -4.67
N ALA A 26 -0.57 -5.84 -4.30
CA ALA A 26 -1.71 -6.36 -3.55
C ALA A 26 -2.35 -7.55 -4.26
N PHE A 27 -2.47 -7.45 -5.58
CA PHE A 27 -3.03 -8.51 -6.39
C PHE A 27 -2.09 -9.69 -6.61
N SER A 28 -0.78 -9.44 -6.76
CA SER A 28 0.21 -10.53 -6.83
C SER A 28 0.21 -11.34 -5.53
N VAL A 29 0.13 -10.67 -4.38
CA VAL A 29 0.02 -11.32 -3.06
C VAL A 29 -1.29 -12.08 -2.93
N GLY A 30 -2.43 -11.46 -3.27
CA GLY A 30 -3.73 -12.11 -3.22
C GLY A 30 -3.83 -13.32 -4.13
N PHE A 31 -3.34 -13.22 -5.37
CA PHE A 31 -3.32 -14.33 -6.31
C PHE A 31 -2.39 -15.45 -5.86
N ASN A 32 -1.19 -15.11 -5.37
CA ASN A 32 -0.25 -16.12 -4.90
C ASN A 32 -0.79 -16.83 -3.65
N SER A 33 -1.50 -16.12 -2.77
CA SER A 33 -2.19 -16.72 -1.62
C SER A 33 -3.27 -17.71 -2.05
N ILE A 34 -4.08 -17.39 -3.06
CA ILE A 34 -5.08 -18.33 -3.62
C ILE A 34 -4.39 -19.55 -4.25
N MET A 35 -3.31 -19.32 -5.01
CA MET A 35 -2.56 -20.38 -5.70
C MET A 35 -1.83 -21.34 -4.75
N VAL A 36 -1.37 -20.85 -3.60
CA VAL A 36 -0.69 -21.64 -2.56
C VAL A 36 -1.71 -22.29 -1.62
N SER A 37 -2.95 -21.80 -1.56
CA SER A 37 -3.97 -22.41 -0.73
C SER A 37 -4.47 -23.71 -1.36
N ASP A 38 -4.24 -24.84 -0.71
CA ASP A 38 -4.83 -26.14 -1.06
C ASP A 38 -6.37 -26.14 -1.00
N PHE A 39 -6.97 -25.05 -0.50
CA PHE A 39 -8.41 -24.88 -0.31
C PHE A 39 -9.19 -24.78 -1.63
N ILE A 40 -8.57 -24.23 -2.68
CA ILE A 40 -9.23 -24.03 -3.96
C ILE A 40 -8.30 -24.56 -5.04
N GLN A 41 -8.55 -25.79 -5.50
CA GLN A 41 -7.89 -26.31 -6.70
C GLN A 41 -8.34 -25.49 -7.91
N VAL A 42 -7.59 -24.44 -8.23
CA VAL A 42 -7.82 -23.63 -9.42
C VAL A 42 -7.29 -24.42 -10.63
N PRO A 43 -8.13 -24.74 -11.62
CA PRO A 43 -7.68 -25.44 -12.82
C PRO A 43 -6.56 -24.67 -13.54
N ASP A 44 -5.56 -25.39 -14.04
CA ASP A 44 -4.39 -24.81 -14.73
C ASP A 44 -4.75 -23.89 -15.89
N GLU A 45 -5.87 -24.18 -16.59
CA GLU A 45 -6.39 -23.32 -17.65
C GLU A 45 -6.77 -21.94 -17.14
N ILE A 46 -7.41 -21.86 -15.97
CA ILE A 46 -7.85 -20.59 -15.38
C ILE A 46 -6.62 -19.78 -14.97
N ARG A 47 -5.62 -20.44 -14.38
CA ARG A 47 -4.33 -19.81 -14.04
C ARG A 47 -3.65 -19.20 -15.27
N LYS A 48 -3.52 -19.96 -16.37
CA LYS A 48 -2.89 -19.48 -17.61
C LYS A 48 -3.66 -18.33 -18.23
N LEU A 49 -4.99 -18.43 -18.30
CA LEU A 49 -5.85 -17.39 -18.86
C LEU A 49 -5.78 -16.10 -18.04
N PHE A 50 -5.72 -16.22 -16.72
CA PHE A 50 -5.57 -15.09 -15.82
C PHE A 50 -4.21 -14.41 -16.00
N MET A 51 -3.11 -15.18 -15.99
CA MET A 51 -1.76 -14.67 -16.21
C MET A 51 -1.64 -13.96 -17.57
N HIS A 52 -2.30 -14.48 -18.60
CA HIS A 52 -2.35 -13.85 -19.91
C HIS A 52 -3.10 -12.51 -19.91
N ASN A 53 -4.22 -12.43 -19.20
CA ASN A 53 -5.06 -11.22 -19.17
C ASN A 53 -4.63 -10.18 -18.13
N TRP A 54 -3.71 -10.54 -17.23
CA TRP A 54 -3.25 -9.73 -16.10
C TRP A 54 -2.74 -8.34 -16.52
N GLY A 55 -1.86 -8.29 -17.52
CA GLY A 55 -1.30 -7.04 -18.01
C GLY A 55 -2.37 -6.09 -18.56
N TYR A 56 -3.40 -6.61 -19.23
CA TYR A 56 -4.48 -5.80 -19.78
C TYR A 56 -5.39 -5.22 -18.68
N LEU A 57 -5.63 -5.95 -17.59
CA LEU A 57 -6.38 -5.44 -16.44
C LEU A 57 -5.63 -4.30 -15.75
N LEU A 58 -4.33 -4.45 -15.51
CA LEU A 58 -3.50 -3.38 -14.94
C LEU A 58 -3.43 -2.17 -15.87
N LEU A 59 -3.22 -2.39 -17.17
CA LEU A 59 -3.11 -1.32 -18.15
C LEU A 59 -4.42 -0.55 -18.28
N SER A 60 -5.56 -1.22 -18.34
CA SER A 60 -6.87 -0.57 -18.40
C SER A 60 -7.18 0.24 -17.13
N TYR A 61 -6.78 -0.25 -15.95
CA TYR A 61 -6.92 0.49 -14.69
C TYR A 61 -6.04 1.74 -14.68
N ALA A 62 -4.77 1.60 -15.08
CA ALA A 62 -3.84 2.72 -15.18
C ALA A 62 -4.35 3.79 -16.15
N LEU A 63 -4.87 3.36 -17.31
CA LEU A 63 -5.44 4.24 -18.32
C LEU A 63 -6.67 4.99 -17.78
N LEU A 64 -7.56 4.32 -17.05
CA LEU A 64 -8.73 4.94 -16.45
C LEU A 64 -8.35 6.03 -15.45
N ILE A 65 -7.42 5.74 -14.53
CA ILE A 65 -6.93 6.73 -13.57
C ILE A 65 -6.29 7.91 -14.29
N TYR A 66 -5.48 7.64 -15.32
CA TYR A 66 -4.82 8.67 -16.11
C TYR A 66 -5.82 9.58 -16.82
N ILE A 67 -6.82 9.01 -17.50
CA ILE A 67 -7.88 9.76 -18.18
C ILE A 67 -8.64 10.62 -17.17
N MET A 68 -9.00 10.08 -16.01
CA MET A 68 -9.70 10.87 -14.98
C MET A 68 -8.83 12.00 -14.41
N GLY A 69 -7.53 11.75 -14.21
CA GLY A 69 -6.56 12.79 -13.86
C GLY A 69 -6.51 13.91 -14.90
N LEU A 70 -6.53 13.55 -16.19
CA LEU A 70 -6.52 14.48 -17.30
C LEU A 70 -7.82 15.27 -17.43
N VAL A 71 -8.98 14.61 -17.30
CA VAL A 71 -10.31 15.25 -17.32
C VAL A 71 -10.45 16.23 -16.16
N SER A 72 -10.02 15.87 -14.95
CA SER A 72 -10.04 16.77 -13.81
C SER A 72 -9.16 17.99 -14.01
N LEU A 73 -7.98 17.80 -14.62
CA LEU A 73 -7.06 18.89 -14.96
C LEU A 73 -7.68 19.87 -15.97
N LEU A 74 -8.44 19.37 -16.95
CA LEU A 74 -9.10 20.19 -17.97
C LEU A 74 -10.35 20.89 -17.44
N ALA A 75 -11.18 20.19 -16.64
CA ALA A 75 -12.48 20.67 -16.18
C ALA A 75 -12.36 21.69 -15.04
N THR A 76 -11.35 21.52 -14.17
CA THR A 76 -11.15 22.38 -13.01
C THR A 76 -9.75 22.95 -13.10
N LYS A 77 -9.60 24.27 -13.00
CA LYS A 77 -8.31 25.00 -13.06
C LYS A 77 -7.37 24.62 -11.90
N GLY A 78 -6.98 23.35 -11.77
CA GLY A 78 -6.11 22.80 -10.74
C GLY A 78 -6.78 22.02 -9.61
N ILE A 79 -8.06 21.67 -9.67
CA ILE A 79 -8.65 20.80 -8.62
C ILE A 79 -8.24 19.35 -8.95
N GLN A 80 -7.46 18.76 -8.06
CA GLN A 80 -7.12 17.33 -8.10
C GLN A 80 -8.40 16.51 -8.10
N VAL A 81 -8.43 15.40 -8.84
CA VAL A 81 -9.55 14.45 -8.82
C VAL A 81 -9.88 14.17 -7.36
N GLY A 82 -11.02 14.68 -6.91
CA GLY A 82 -11.43 14.51 -5.53
C GLY A 82 -11.50 13.02 -5.21
N PHE A 83 -11.26 12.69 -3.94
CA PHE A 83 -11.30 11.31 -3.45
C PHE A 83 -12.54 10.52 -3.93
N ARG A 84 -13.71 11.18 -3.97
CA ARG A 84 -14.97 10.61 -4.50
C ARG A 84 -14.88 10.22 -5.97
N GLY A 85 -14.20 11.00 -6.80
CA GLY A 85 -14.01 10.70 -8.22
C GLY A 85 -13.16 9.44 -8.41
N MET A 86 -12.09 9.28 -7.63
CA MET A 86 -11.27 8.07 -7.65
C MET A 86 -12.06 6.84 -7.19
N ALA A 87 -12.88 6.97 -6.14
CA ALA A 87 -13.76 5.90 -5.68
C ALA A 87 -14.66 5.35 -6.79
N TRP A 88 -15.33 6.26 -7.50
CA TRP A 88 -16.18 5.91 -8.62
C TRP A 88 -15.40 5.27 -9.76
N ALA A 89 -14.21 5.80 -10.10
CA ALA A 89 -13.32 5.21 -11.09
C ALA A 89 -13.06 3.72 -10.81
N THR A 90 -12.69 3.44 -9.55
CA THR A 90 -12.36 2.11 -9.08
C THR A 90 -13.56 1.17 -9.16
N VAL A 91 -14.74 1.65 -8.74
CA VAL A 91 -15.99 0.88 -8.82
C VAL A 91 -16.38 0.61 -10.27
N PHE A 92 -16.30 1.60 -11.16
CA PHE A 92 -16.60 1.42 -12.58
C PHE A 92 -15.64 0.46 -13.26
N HIS A 93 -14.35 0.50 -12.92
CA HIS A 93 -13.37 -0.45 -13.43
C HIS A 93 -13.64 -1.88 -12.95
N ALA A 94 -13.96 -2.05 -11.67
CA ALA A 94 -14.35 -3.33 -11.10
C ALA A 94 -15.61 -3.90 -11.77
N LEU A 95 -16.64 -3.08 -12.00
CA LEU A 95 -17.83 -3.50 -12.75
C LEU A 95 -17.53 -3.83 -14.21
N GLY A 96 -16.73 -3.01 -14.89
CA GLY A 96 -16.36 -3.23 -16.29
C GLY A 96 -15.55 -4.52 -16.46
N SER A 97 -14.59 -4.77 -15.57
CA SER A 97 -13.82 -6.02 -15.55
C SER A 97 -14.71 -7.23 -15.23
N LEU A 98 -15.67 -7.12 -14.31
CA LEU A 98 -16.62 -8.20 -14.01
C LEU A 98 -17.49 -8.55 -15.23
N ILE A 99 -18.00 -7.55 -15.95
CA ILE A 99 -18.81 -7.76 -17.17
C ILE A 99 -17.96 -8.38 -18.29
N PHE A 100 -16.74 -7.86 -18.50
CA PHE A 100 -15.82 -8.36 -19.51
C PHE A 100 -15.44 -9.83 -19.25
N LEU A 101 -15.11 -10.14 -18.00
CA LEU A 101 -14.76 -11.48 -17.56
C LEU A 101 -15.96 -12.44 -17.54
N GLY A 102 -17.15 -11.94 -17.19
CA GLY A 102 -18.40 -12.71 -17.20
C GLY A 102 -18.81 -13.18 -18.60
N ARG A 103 -18.55 -12.38 -19.65
CA ARG A 103 -18.81 -12.78 -21.04
C ARG A 103 -17.93 -13.94 -21.52
N ILE A 104 -16.78 -14.17 -20.89
CA ILE A 104 -15.87 -15.27 -21.23
C ILE A 104 -16.39 -16.60 -20.67
N GLY A 105 -17.47 -16.61 -19.87
CA GLY A 105 -18.24 -17.80 -19.53
C GLY A 105 -17.52 -18.79 -18.59
N ARG A 106 -16.41 -18.39 -17.96
CA ARG A 106 -15.66 -19.26 -17.04
C ARG A 106 -15.81 -18.78 -15.60
N THR A 107 -16.42 -19.61 -14.77
CA THR A 107 -16.71 -19.39 -13.34
C THR A 107 -15.50 -18.93 -12.52
N GLY A 108 -14.28 -19.38 -12.87
CA GLY A 108 -13.06 -18.94 -12.17
C GLY A 108 -12.65 -17.49 -12.44
N LEU A 109 -13.04 -16.90 -13.57
CA LEU A 109 -12.80 -15.48 -13.86
C LEU A 109 -13.73 -14.57 -13.04
N ILE A 110 -14.93 -15.07 -12.70
CA ILE A 110 -15.87 -14.36 -11.82
C ILE A 110 -15.27 -14.26 -10.41
N ILE A 111 -14.70 -15.35 -9.89
CA ILE A 111 -14.04 -15.36 -8.57
C ILE A 111 -12.86 -14.39 -8.57
N GLY A 112 -12.01 -14.40 -9.60
CA GLY A 112 -10.91 -13.44 -9.74
C GLY A 112 -11.37 -11.98 -9.80
N GLY A 113 -12.46 -11.70 -10.52
CA GLY A 113 -13.09 -10.38 -10.57
C GLY A 113 -13.66 -9.94 -9.21
N ILE A 114 -14.25 -10.86 -8.45
CA ILE A 114 -14.75 -10.59 -7.09
C ILE A 114 -13.59 -10.28 -6.15
N CYS A 115 -12.51 -11.09 -6.17
CA CYS A 115 -11.32 -10.83 -5.37
C CYS A 115 -10.66 -9.48 -5.72
N TYR A 116 -10.59 -9.14 -7.01
CA TYR A 116 -10.11 -7.84 -7.48
C TYR A 116 -10.95 -6.69 -6.91
N THR A 117 -12.28 -6.81 -7.01
CA THR A 117 -13.23 -5.82 -6.54
C THR A 117 -13.13 -5.64 -5.02
N LEU A 118 -13.03 -6.74 -4.27
CA LEU A 118 -12.86 -6.71 -2.82
C LEU A 118 -11.52 -6.06 -2.42
N ALA A 119 -10.41 -6.38 -3.10
CA ALA A 119 -9.13 -5.76 -2.83
C ALA A 119 -9.17 -4.23 -3.07
N LEU A 120 -9.84 -3.80 -4.14
CA LEU A 120 -10.06 -2.39 -4.44
C LEU A 120 -10.93 -1.69 -3.39
N ILE A 121 -12.00 -2.34 -2.92
CA ILE A 121 -12.83 -1.84 -1.83
C ILE A 121 -12.03 -1.73 -0.53
N LEU A 122 -11.17 -2.71 -0.21
CA LEU A 122 -10.34 -2.69 0.99
C LEU A 122 -9.29 -1.58 0.95
N ILE A 123 -8.62 -1.37 -0.19
CA ILE A 123 -7.71 -0.24 -0.39
C ILE A 123 -8.46 1.09 -0.24
N TYR A 124 -9.67 1.17 -0.80
CA TYR A 124 -10.53 2.34 -0.66
C TYR A 124 -10.93 2.62 0.79
N LEU A 125 -11.35 1.59 1.53
CA LEU A 125 -11.72 1.67 2.94
C LEU A 125 -10.51 2.04 3.80
N TRP A 126 -9.32 1.49 3.52
CA TRP A 126 -8.08 1.84 4.20
C TRP A 126 -7.76 3.33 4.06
N GLU A 127 -7.74 3.85 2.84
CA GLU A 127 -7.44 5.27 2.58
C GLU A 127 -8.48 6.19 3.27
N ASN A 128 -9.75 5.81 3.25
CA ASN A 128 -10.81 6.50 4.00
C ASN A 128 -10.61 6.43 5.50
N SER A 129 -10.23 5.27 6.03
CA SER A 129 -10.03 5.06 7.46
C SER A 129 -8.87 5.92 7.94
N VAL A 130 -7.77 5.97 7.19
CA VAL A 130 -6.63 6.83 7.49
C VAL A 130 -7.03 8.29 7.44
N ALA A 131 -7.75 8.73 6.40
CA ALA A 131 -8.19 10.14 6.28
C ALA A 131 -9.20 10.53 7.38
N TYR A 132 -10.14 9.63 7.69
CA TYR A 132 -11.14 9.82 8.74
C TYR A 132 -10.48 9.84 10.11
N VAL A 133 -9.60 8.88 10.42
CA VAL A 133 -8.80 8.87 11.65
C VAL A 133 -7.96 10.13 11.73
N THR A 134 -7.30 10.57 10.65
CA THR A 134 -6.52 11.81 10.67
C THR A 134 -7.38 13.04 10.96
N ARG A 135 -8.59 13.12 10.39
CA ARG A 135 -9.53 14.22 10.69
C ARG A 135 -10.09 14.14 12.10
N ALA A 136 -10.50 12.96 12.53
CA ALA A 136 -10.97 12.72 13.89
C ALA A 136 -9.87 13.01 14.92
N LEU A 137 -8.62 12.65 14.63
CA LEU A 137 -7.45 13.03 15.43
C LEU A 137 -7.23 14.56 15.43
N ASN A 138 -7.47 15.24 14.31
CA ASN A 138 -7.31 16.70 14.25
C ASN A 138 -8.46 17.46 14.95
N GLU A 139 -9.67 16.89 14.98
CA GLU A 139 -10.85 17.48 15.64
C GLU A 139 -10.94 17.09 17.13
N LEU A 140 -10.41 15.93 17.52
CA LEU A 140 -10.18 15.63 18.93
C LEU A 140 -9.16 16.63 19.45
N SER A 141 -9.62 17.53 20.30
CA SER A 141 -8.76 18.29 21.19
C SER A 141 -8.12 17.31 22.17
N PHE A 142 -7.07 16.64 21.71
CA PHE A 142 -6.29 15.75 22.55
C PHE A 142 -5.77 16.55 23.75
N PRO A 143 -5.76 15.95 24.95
CA PRO A 143 -5.07 16.56 26.07
C PRO A 143 -3.62 16.85 25.64
N PRO A 144 -3.04 17.97 26.09
CA PRO A 144 -1.73 18.44 25.61
C PRO A 144 -0.64 17.36 25.70
N SER A 145 -0.74 16.43 26.65
CA SER A 145 0.14 15.27 26.81
C SER A 145 0.19 14.33 25.58
N VAL A 146 -0.95 14.09 24.94
CA VAL A 146 -1.01 13.21 23.75
C VAL A 146 -0.48 13.95 22.51
N HIS A 147 -0.69 15.26 22.43
CA HIS A 147 -0.18 16.05 21.31
C HIS A 147 1.36 16.13 21.34
N GLU A 148 1.95 16.26 22.53
CA GLU A 148 3.39 16.14 22.71
C GLU A 148 3.90 14.73 22.37
N TRP A 149 3.17 13.69 22.76
CA TRP A 149 3.52 12.30 22.46
C TRP A 149 3.52 12.02 20.94
N ILE A 150 2.51 12.50 20.21
CA ILE A 150 2.43 12.37 18.74
C ILE A 150 3.58 13.13 18.06
N LEU A 151 3.86 14.37 18.49
CA LEU A 151 4.99 15.14 17.96
C LEU A 151 6.35 14.50 18.28
N SER A 152 6.47 13.86 19.45
CA SER A 152 7.66 13.11 19.85
C SER A 152 7.82 11.85 19.00
N MET A 153 6.75 11.09 18.77
CA MET A 153 6.70 9.96 17.84
C MET A 153 7.08 10.37 16.42
N LYS A 154 6.56 11.49 15.92
CA LYS A 154 6.91 11.98 14.58
C LYS A 154 8.38 12.36 14.47
N ARG A 155 8.95 13.02 15.48
CA ARG A 155 10.40 13.30 15.54
C ARG A 155 11.22 12.02 15.63
N TYR A 156 10.77 11.04 16.41
CA TYR A 156 11.41 9.74 16.53
C TYR A 156 11.43 8.98 15.20
N LEU A 157 10.31 8.98 14.48
CA LEU A 157 10.18 8.40 13.14
C LEU A 157 11.05 9.10 12.09
N GLN A 158 11.25 10.42 12.21
CA GLN A 158 12.11 11.17 11.30
C GLN A 158 13.61 10.98 11.60
N GLY A 159 13.98 10.68 12.85
CA GLY A 159 15.36 10.48 13.26
C GLY A 159 15.90 9.08 12.96
N LYS A 160 15.04 8.06 12.89
CA LYS A 160 15.45 6.66 12.71
C LYS A 160 14.62 5.98 11.61
N PRO A 161 15.23 5.60 10.47
CA PRO A 161 14.49 4.96 9.37
C PRO A 161 14.07 3.51 9.69
N SER A 162 14.61 2.90 10.75
CA SER A 162 14.22 1.59 11.29
C SER A 162 12.93 1.64 12.13
N ALA A 163 12.68 2.74 12.83
CA ALA A 163 11.55 2.92 13.73
C ALA A 163 10.16 2.60 13.13
N PRO A 164 9.81 3.02 11.89
CA PRO A 164 8.50 2.69 11.32
C PRO A 164 8.27 1.18 11.16
N PHE A 165 9.31 0.40 10.87
CA PHE A 165 9.19 -1.05 10.70
C PHE A 165 8.92 -1.77 12.03
N ILE A 166 9.57 -1.32 13.11
CA ILE A 166 9.37 -1.87 14.46
C ILE A 166 7.96 -1.53 14.98
N ILE A 167 7.51 -0.29 14.74
CA ILE A 167 6.14 0.13 15.12
C ILE A 167 5.11 -0.67 14.32
N LEU A 168 5.33 -0.83 13.01
CA LEU A 168 4.46 -1.64 12.15
C LEU A 168 4.37 -3.08 12.68
N PHE A 169 5.49 -3.71 13.02
CA PHE A 169 5.52 -5.03 13.63
C PHE A 169 4.66 -5.12 14.91
N MET A 170 4.83 -4.17 15.84
CA MET A 170 4.05 -4.13 17.08
C MET A 170 2.55 -4.03 16.81
N VAL A 171 2.15 -3.18 15.86
CA VAL A 171 0.74 -3.04 15.46
C VAL A 171 0.22 -4.34 14.84
N LEU A 172 0.99 -5.00 13.97
CA LEU A 172 0.60 -6.28 13.38
C LEU A 172 0.41 -7.38 14.44
N LEU A 173 1.26 -7.42 15.48
CA LEU A 173 1.10 -8.37 16.59
C LEU A 173 -0.18 -8.13 17.39
N VAL A 174 -0.54 -6.88 17.64
CA VAL A 174 -1.80 -6.54 18.31
C VAL A 174 -2.98 -7.00 17.47
N ILE A 175 -2.94 -6.80 16.14
CA ILE A 175 -3.98 -7.29 15.22
C ILE A 175 -4.02 -8.83 15.23
N CYS A 176 -2.87 -9.53 15.21
CA CYS A 176 -2.81 -10.97 15.37
C CYS A 176 -3.50 -11.45 16.65
N ALA A 177 -3.25 -10.78 17.78
CA ALA A 177 -3.89 -11.13 19.05
C ALA A 177 -5.41 -11.01 18.96
N PHE A 178 -5.94 -9.94 18.34
CA PHE A 178 -7.38 -9.83 18.10
C PHE A 178 -7.92 -10.93 17.18
N LEU A 179 -7.22 -11.26 16.10
CA LEU A 179 -7.61 -12.33 15.18
C LEU A 179 -7.68 -13.69 15.87
N LEU A 180 -6.76 -13.97 16.80
CA LEU A 180 -6.79 -15.17 17.62
C LEU A 180 -8.00 -15.20 18.56
N VAL A 181 -8.37 -14.07 19.18
CA VAL A 181 -9.60 -13.97 19.99
C VAL A 181 -10.85 -14.27 19.16
N PHE A 182 -10.88 -13.86 17.88
CA PHE A 182 -11.95 -14.18 16.95
C PHE A 182 -11.86 -15.58 16.31
N LYS A 183 -10.93 -16.44 16.75
CA LYS A 183 -10.69 -17.79 16.23
C LYS A 183 -10.32 -17.84 14.74
N LEU A 184 -9.73 -16.77 14.20
CA LEU A 184 -9.24 -16.69 12.82
C LEU A 184 -7.76 -17.11 12.73
N GLU A 185 -7.44 -18.29 13.23
CA GLU A 185 -6.06 -18.77 13.48
C GLU A 185 -5.18 -18.74 12.22
N LYS A 186 -5.70 -19.19 11.07
CA LYS A 186 -4.96 -19.15 9.80
C LYS A 186 -4.61 -17.75 9.32
N LEU A 187 -5.52 -16.78 9.52
CA LEU A 187 -5.25 -15.41 9.13
C LEU A 187 -4.20 -14.79 10.06
N ALA A 188 -4.30 -15.07 11.37
CA ALA A 188 -3.32 -14.65 12.36
C ALA A 188 -1.93 -15.21 12.07
N GLU A 189 -1.83 -16.49 11.68
CA GLU A 189 -0.56 -17.12 11.30
C GLU A 189 0.09 -16.42 10.10
N HIS A 190 -0.71 -16.12 9.06
CA HIS A 190 -0.19 -15.41 7.89
C HIS A 190 0.25 -13.98 8.22
N LEU A 191 -0.53 -13.29 9.04
CA LEU A 191 -0.22 -11.92 9.48
C LEU A 191 1.01 -11.89 10.41
N ALA A 192 1.21 -12.92 11.23
CA ALA A 192 2.39 -13.09 12.07
C ALA A 192 3.67 -13.28 11.23
N ASN A 193 3.58 -14.03 10.12
CA ASN A 193 4.69 -14.15 9.18
C ASN A 193 5.06 -12.80 8.56
N ILE A 194 4.07 -12.00 8.14
CA ILE A 194 4.30 -10.64 7.63
C ILE A 194 4.93 -9.74 8.71
N ALA A 195 4.43 -9.84 9.96
CA ALA A 195 4.98 -9.13 11.09
C ALA A 195 6.47 -9.47 11.30
N TYR A 196 6.80 -10.76 11.27
CA TYR A 196 8.17 -11.24 11.40
C TYR A 196 9.10 -10.66 10.34
N PHE A 197 8.67 -10.61 9.07
CA PHE A 197 9.46 -9.96 8.02
C PHE A 197 9.67 -8.46 8.26
N ALA A 198 8.64 -7.74 8.71
CA ALA A 198 8.77 -6.33 9.06
C ALA A 198 9.77 -6.11 10.20
N LEU A 199 9.76 -6.97 11.22
CA LEU A 199 10.73 -6.95 12.31
C LEU A 199 12.16 -7.18 11.80
N VAL A 200 12.38 -8.23 11.01
CA VAL A 200 13.71 -8.56 10.48
C VAL A 200 14.27 -7.41 9.63
N ILE A 201 13.45 -6.77 8.79
CA ILE A 201 13.86 -5.60 8.02
C ILE A 201 14.21 -4.43 8.96
N GLY A 202 13.35 -4.13 9.94
CA GLY A 202 13.57 -3.05 10.89
C GLY A 202 14.86 -3.21 11.70
N VAL A 203 15.09 -4.42 12.24
CA VAL A 203 16.31 -4.77 12.98
C VAL A 203 17.53 -4.78 12.07
N GLY A 204 17.42 -5.31 10.86
CA GLY A 204 18.52 -5.32 9.88
C GLY A 204 19.01 -3.91 9.54
N ILE A 205 18.09 -2.96 9.40
CA ILE A 205 18.43 -1.54 9.19
C ILE A 205 19.14 -0.93 10.40
N GLU A 206 18.70 -1.24 11.63
CA GLU A 206 19.34 -0.74 12.86
C GLU A 206 20.77 -1.31 12.99
N VAL A 207 20.94 -2.62 12.77
CA VAL A 207 22.25 -3.29 12.80
C VAL A 207 23.17 -2.72 11.72
N TYR A 208 22.66 -2.51 10.50
CA TYR A 208 23.45 -1.90 9.42
C TYR A 208 23.92 -0.48 9.78
N GLN A 209 23.06 0.31 10.43
CA GLN A 209 23.45 1.65 10.89
C GLN A 209 24.49 1.61 11.99
N LEU A 210 24.37 0.68 12.95
CA LEU A 210 25.36 0.51 14.01
C LEU A 210 26.74 0.14 13.46
N ILE A 211 26.80 -0.81 12.52
CA ILE A 211 28.05 -1.21 11.86
C ILE A 211 28.64 -0.03 11.08
N LYS A 212 27.81 0.70 10.32
CA LYS A 212 28.25 1.86 9.54
C LYS A 212 28.72 3.03 10.40
N ALA A 213 28.10 3.24 11.56
CA ALA A 213 28.48 4.29 12.49
C ALA A 213 29.77 3.94 13.26
N GLY A 214 29.93 2.69 13.69
CA GLY A 214 31.13 2.23 14.39
C GLY A 214 32.42 2.35 13.56
N GLY A 215 32.33 2.25 12.23
CA GLY A 215 33.48 2.46 11.34
C GLY A 215 33.89 3.92 11.10
N ARG A 216 33.20 4.91 11.68
CA ARG A 216 33.51 6.35 11.50
C ARG A 216 34.22 7.01 12.68
N GLU A 217 34.28 6.34 13.83
CA GLU A 217 34.93 6.91 15.03
C GLU A 217 36.46 6.70 15.03
N GLU A 218 36.99 5.79 14.20
CA GLU A 218 38.43 5.53 14.14
C GLU A 218 39.23 6.54 13.28
N ASP A 219 38.58 7.28 12.39
CA ASP A 219 39.27 8.22 11.47
C ASP A 219 39.53 9.61 12.08
N HIS A 220 38.82 9.99 13.15
CA HIS A 220 39.01 11.31 13.78
C HIS A 220 40.09 11.35 14.87
N HIS A 221 40.66 10.20 15.27
CA HIS A 221 41.72 10.15 16.28
C HIS A 221 43.14 10.15 15.70
N LYS A 222 43.30 10.03 14.37
CA LYS A 222 44.62 10.11 13.71
C LYS A 222 45.08 11.52 13.35
N ASP A 223 44.19 12.52 13.39
CA ASP A 223 44.51 13.90 12.97
C ASP A 223 44.76 14.89 14.13
N SER A 224 44.72 14.42 15.38
CA SER A 224 44.98 15.24 16.58
C SER A 224 46.37 15.01 17.21
N GLY A 225 47.25 14.24 16.55
CA GLY A 225 48.59 13.91 17.03
C GLY A 225 49.74 14.79 16.52
N HIS A 226 49.45 15.89 15.80
CA HIS A 226 50.46 16.83 15.32
C HIS A 226 50.09 18.27 15.68
N ILE A 227 50.26 18.63 16.96
CA ILE A 227 50.54 20.01 17.39
C ILE A 227 51.66 19.93 18.43
#